data_AF-A0A2M7UNM5-F1
#
_entry.id   AF-A0A2M7UNM5-F1
#
_cell.length_a   1.000
_cell.length_b   1.000
_cell.length_c   1.000
_cell.angle_alpha   90.00
_cell.angle_beta   90.00
_cell.angle_gamma   90.00
#
_symmetry.space_group_name_H-M   'P 1'
#
loop_
_entity.id
_entity.type
_entity.pdbx_description
1 polymer ?
#
loop_
_entity_poly.entity_id
_entity_poly.type
_entity_poly.pdbx_seq_one_letter_code
_entity_poly.pdbx_strand_id
1 'polypeptide(L)'
;MKIIFPHSLVKKEKLSNDDIKEVIKNTSKGIYTLIKGENLPRNSKLIKIYSTTIQRAKRIVMLMETVSGDSFFLFYRSKNDKIGKNISIQNQIFRKNLHKYLLILKEDIRSKNYSVFETV
;
A
#
# COMPACT_ATOMS: atom_id res chain seq x y z
N MET A 1 14.71 -6.45 -1.51
CA MET A 1 13.57 -5.52 -1.36
C MET A 1 12.88 -5.78 -0.03
N LYS A 2 12.50 -4.73 0.70
CA LYS A 2 11.73 -4.82 1.94
C LYS A 2 10.29 -4.42 1.73
N ILE A 3 9.38 -5.10 2.41
CA ILE A 3 7.97 -4.72 2.49
C ILE A 3 7.68 -4.32 3.93
N ILE A 4 7.35 -3.04 4.12
CA ILE A 4 7.14 -2.43 5.42
C ILE A 4 5.65 -2.27 5.68
N PHE A 5 5.19 -2.75 6.84
CA PHE A 5 3.81 -2.66 7.30
C PHE A 5 3.72 -1.76 8.54
N PRO A 6 3.24 -0.51 8.39
CA PRO A 6 2.93 0.35 9.53
C PRO A 6 1.80 -0.23 10.35
N HIS A 7 2.00 -0.46 11.65
CA HIS A 7 1.02 -1.17 12.49
C HIS A 7 -0.31 -0.43 12.58
N SER A 8 -0.29 0.91 12.57
CA SER A 8 -1.51 1.72 12.59
C SER A 8 -2.33 1.52 11.31
N LEU A 9 -1.68 1.34 10.17
CA LEU A 9 -2.35 1.06 8.89
C LEU A 9 -2.87 -0.37 8.80
N VAL A 10 -2.10 -1.35 9.30
CA VAL A 10 -2.56 -2.75 9.42
C VAL A 10 -3.86 -2.82 10.24
N LYS A 11 -3.88 -2.15 11.41
CA LYS A 11 -5.07 -2.05 12.27
C LYS A 11 -6.24 -1.34 11.57
N LYS A 12 -5.96 -0.22 10.88
CA LYS A 12 -6.98 0.59 10.19
C LYS A 12 -7.66 -0.13 9.03
N GLU A 13 -6.88 -0.87 8.26
CA GLU A 13 -7.36 -1.68 7.13
C GLU A 13 -7.90 -3.05 7.60
N LYS A 14 -7.71 -3.40 8.88
CA LYS A 14 -8.14 -4.66 9.51
C LYS A 14 -7.56 -5.89 8.80
N LEU A 15 -6.27 -5.85 8.45
CA LEU A 15 -5.62 -6.98 7.78
C LEU A 15 -5.50 -8.16 8.75
N SER A 16 -5.92 -9.33 8.28
CA SER A 16 -5.56 -10.61 8.89
C SER A 16 -4.13 -11.00 8.52
N ASN A 17 -3.58 -12.03 9.19
CA ASN A 17 -2.27 -12.58 8.83
C ASN A 17 -2.25 -13.11 7.39
N ASP A 18 -3.36 -13.65 6.89
CA ASP A 18 -3.44 -14.14 5.52
C ASP A 18 -3.48 -12.99 4.50
N ASP A 19 -4.14 -11.88 4.83
CA ASP A 19 -4.07 -10.66 4.01
C ASP A 19 -2.64 -10.12 3.93
N ILE A 20 -1.89 -10.12 5.05
CA ILE A 20 -0.48 -9.71 5.06
C ILE A 20 0.35 -10.62 4.15
N LYS A 21 0.21 -11.95 4.27
CA LYS A 21 0.89 -12.92 3.39
C LYS A 21 0.57 -12.67 1.92
N GLU A 22 -0.68 -12.35 1.60
CA GLU A 22 -1.10 -12.06 0.24
C GLU A 22 -0.49 -10.74 -0.29
N VAL A 23 -0.47 -9.69 0.54
CA VAL A 23 0.19 -8.42 0.18
C VAL A 23 1.67 -8.67 -0.10
N ILE A 24 2.37 -9.41 0.77
CA ILE A 24 3.78 -9.77 0.60
C ILE A 24 3.97 -10.53 -0.72
N LYS A 25 3.20 -11.61 -0.93
CA LYS A 25 3.28 -12.47 -2.12
C LYS A 25 3.05 -11.71 -3.42
N ASN A 26 2.11 -10.77 -3.47
CA ASN A 26 1.81 -10.05 -4.72
C ASN A 26 2.74 -8.87 -4.96
N THR A 27 3.22 -8.22 -3.90
CA THR A 27 4.22 -7.16 -4.01
C THR A 27 5.56 -7.74 -4.46
N SER A 28 5.97 -8.91 -3.95
CA SER A 28 7.24 -9.54 -4.33
C SER A 28 7.33 -9.94 -5.80
N LYS A 29 6.19 -10.13 -6.48
CA LYS A 29 6.16 -10.40 -7.93
C LYS A 29 6.60 -9.21 -8.79
N GLY A 30 6.60 -7.99 -8.24
CA GLY A 30 7.00 -6.79 -8.99
C GLY A 30 6.04 -6.37 -10.11
N ILE A 31 4.84 -6.95 -10.19
CA ILE A 31 3.84 -6.61 -11.23
C ILE A 31 2.88 -5.56 -10.66
N TYR A 32 3.02 -4.32 -11.12
CA TYR A 32 2.19 -3.21 -10.67
C TYR A 32 1.88 -2.19 -11.76
N THR A 33 0.93 -1.32 -11.47
CA THR A 33 0.63 -0.12 -12.25
C THR A 33 1.02 1.12 -11.45
N LEU A 34 1.61 2.11 -12.11
CA LEU A 34 1.89 3.40 -11.48
C LEU A 34 0.59 4.17 -11.29
N ILE A 35 0.47 4.84 -10.15
CA ILE A 35 -0.58 5.82 -9.91
C ILE A 35 0.09 7.18 -9.72
N LYS A 36 -0.54 8.22 -10.26
CA LYS A 36 -0.09 9.59 -10.05
C LYS A 36 -0.10 9.91 -8.55
N GLY A 37 1.04 10.32 -8.03
CA GLY A 37 1.13 10.98 -6.73
C GLY A 37 1.33 12.48 -6.90
N GLU A 38 0.95 13.24 -5.88
CA GLU A 38 1.20 14.67 -5.82
C GLU A 38 2.33 14.91 -4.80
N ASN A 39 3.36 15.68 -5.21
CA ASN A 39 4.49 16.06 -4.34
C ASN A 39 5.17 14.88 -3.62
N LEU A 40 5.33 13.76 -4.34
CA LEU A 40 6.06 12.62 -3.81
C LEU A 40 7.55 12.97 -3.66
N PRO A 41 8.24 12.47 -2.62
CA PRO A 41 9.68 12.57 -2.50
C PRO A 41 10.40 12.08 -3.75
N ARG A 42 11.59 12.64 -4.01
CA ARG A 42 12.47 12.15 -5.07
C ARG A 42 12.71 10.65 -4.87
N ASN A 43 12.77 9.91 -5.98
CA ASN A 43 12.94 8.46 -5.99
C ASN A 43 11.80 7.69 -5.29
N SER A 44 10.58 8.22 -5.30
CA SER A 44 9.41 7.48 -4.81
C SER A 44 8.28 7.47 -5.82
N LYS A 45 7.48 6.39 -5.81
CA LYS A 45 6.33 6.19 -6.68
C LYS A 45 5.19 5.56 -5.89
N LEU A 46 3.96 5.95 -6.22
CA LEU A 46 2.78 5.21 -5.78
C LEU A 46 2.49 4.11 -6.78
N ILE A 47 2.36 2.89 -6.28
CA ILE A 47 2.06 1.72 -7.09
C ILE A 47 0.75 1.09 -6.65
N LYS A 48 0.02 0.52 -7.61
CA LYS A 48 -1.14 -0.33 -7.38
C LYS A 48 -0.90 -1.71 -7.94
N ILE A 49 -1.14 -2.69 -7.10
CA ILE A 49 -1.03 -4.11 -7.42
C ILE A 49 -2.44 -4.69 -7.39
N TYR A 50 -2.75 -5.47 -8.42
CA TYR A 50 -3.99 -6.23 -8.47
C TYR A 50 -3.74 -7.59 -7.83
N SER A 51 -4.58 -7.96 -6.86
CA SER A 51 -4.58 -9.30 -6.30
C SER A 51 -5.94 -9.95 -6.50
N THR A 52 -5.93 -11.23 -6.83
CA THR A 52 -7.15 -12.04 -6.96
C THR A 52 -7.03 -13.19 -5.98
N THR A 53 -7.88 -13.23 -4.97
CA THR A 53 -8.05 -14.42 -4.14
C THR A 53 -9.22 -15.25 -4.62
N ILE A 54 -9.28 -16.49 -4.14
CA ILE A 54 -10.45 -17.37 -4.25
C ILE A 54 -11.71 -16.65 -3.76
N GLN A 55 -11.57 -15.80 -2.74
CA GLN A 55 -12.71 -15.10 -2.16
C GLN A 55 -13.12 -13.90 -3.02
N ARG A 56 -12.22 -12.94 -3.30
CA ARG A 56 -12.53 -11.68 -4.03
C ARG A 56 -11.29 -11.01 -4.66
N ALA A 57 -11.52 -10.21 -5.69
CA ALA A 57 -10.52 -9.28 -6.23
C ALA A 57 -10.22 -8.12 -5.26
N LYS A 58 -8.92 -7.88 -5.04
CA LYS A 58 -8.35 -6.88 -4.15
C LYS A 58 -7.39 -5.96 -4.90
N ARG A 59 -7.21 -4.77 -4.36
CA ARG A 59 -6.28 -3.76 -4.85
C ARG A 59 -5.40 -3.34 -3.69
N ILE A 60 -4.11 -3.54 -3.87
CA ILE A 60 -3.07 -3.14 -2.93
C ILE A 60 -2.48 -1.84 -3.43
N VAL A 61 -2.22 -0.89 -2.53
CA VAL A 61 -1.48 0.33 -2.86
C VAL A 61 -0.29 0.44 -1.92
N MET A 62 0.87 0.71 -2.52
CA MET A 62 2.13 0.90 -1.80
C MET A 62 2.76 2.23 -2.21
N LEU A 63 3.52 2.83 -1.30
CA LEU A 63 4.54 3.81 -1.64
C LEU A 63 5.86 3.05 -1.80
N MET A 64 6.51 3.15 -2.96
CA MET A 64 7.74 2.43 -3.27
C MET A 64 8.89 3.41 -3.44
N GLU A 65 9.99 3.15 -2.75
CA GLU A 65 11.29 3.80 -2.99
C GLU A 65 11.97 3.10 -4.18
N THR A 66 12.37 3.87 -5.18
CA THR A 66 12.73 3.34 -6.50
C THR A 66 14.14 2.80 -6.63
N VAL A 67 15.05 3.18 -5.73
CA VAL A 67 16.45 2.72 -5.77
C VAL A 67 16.57 1.31 -5.17
N SER A 68 15.97 1.09 -4.01
CA SER A 68 15.99 -0.18 -3.26
C SER A 68 14.82 -1.12 -3.60
N GLY A 69 13.71 -0.56 -4.12
CA GLY A 69 12.44 -1.28 -4.27
C GLY A 69 11.66 -1.41 -2.96
N ASP A 70 12.13 -0.80 -1.87
CA ASP A 70 11.46 -0.90 -0.57
C ASP A 70 10.06 -0.29 -0.65
N SER A 71 9.08 -1.07 -0.19
CA SER A 71 7.67 -0.80 -0.40
C SER A 71 6.94 -0.67 0.93
N PHE A 72 6.30 0.48 1.13
CA PHE A 72 5.54 0.83 2.32
C PHE A 72 4.05 0.64 2.08
N PHE A 73 3.41 -0.19 2.89
CA PHE A 73 1.98 -0.49 2.78
C PHE A 73 1.11 0.74 3.03
N LEU A 74 0.09 0.92 2.18
CA LEU A 74 -0.95 1.94 2.36
C LEU A 74 -2.36 1.33 2.38
N PHE A 75 -2.81 0.70 1.30
CA PHE A 75 -4.22 0.27 1.16
C PHE A 75 -4.35 -1.22 0.83
N TYR A 76 -5.40 -1.86 1.33
CA TYR A 76 -5.84 -3.20 0.95
C TYR A 76 -7.37 -3.26 0.77
N ARG A 77 -7.85 -2.90 -0.42
CA ARG A 77 -9.29 -2.65 -0.65
C ARG A 77 -9.88 -3.49 -1.76
N SER A 78 -11.17 -3.79 -1.65
CA SER A 78 -11.94 -4.44 -2.72
C SER A 78 -12.21 -3.48 -3.89
N LYS A 79 -12.37 -4.00 -5.11
CA LYS A 79 -12.83 -3.19 -6.26
C LYS A 79 -14.21 -2.56 -6.06
N ASN A 80 -15.02 -3.07 -5.13
CA ASN A 80 -16.37 -2.57 -4.86
C ASN A 80 -16.42 -1.54 -3.71
N ASP A 81 -15.31 -1.31 -3.03
CA ASP A 81 -15.22 -0.30 -1.95
C ASP A 81 -15.16 1.14 -2.53
N LYS A 82 -15.61 2.15 -1.78
CA LYS A 82 -15.63 3.55 -2.26
C LYS A 82 -14.22 4.10 -2.55
N ILE A 83 -13.21 3.70 -1.77
CA ILE A 83 -11.80 4.01 -2.01
C ILE A 83 -11.29 3.11 -3.12
N GLY A 84 -11.55 1.80 -2.97
CA GLY A 84 -11.02 0.77 -3.85
C GLY A 84 -11.56 0.81 -5.28
N LYS A 85 -12.76 1.31 -5.55
CA LYS A 85 -13.40 1.33 -6.89
C LYS A 85 -12.65 2.18 -7.91
N ASN A 86 -12.06 3.29 -7.48
CA ASN A 86 -11.24 4.14 -8.34
C ASN A 86 -10.00 4.63 -7.58
N ILE A 87 -8.90 3.88 -7.69
CA ILE A 87 -7.62 4.21 -7.05
C ILE A 87 -6.86 5.17 -7.96
N SER A 88 -7.22 6.44 -7.87
CA SER A 88 -6.59 7.53 -8.59
C SER A 88 -6.84 8.88 -7.89
N ILE A 89 -5.96 9.85 -8.08
CA ILE A 89 -6.07 11.19 -7.46
C ILE A 89 -7.34 11.95 -7.85
N GLN A 90 -7.95 11.64 -9.00
CA GLN A 90 -9.23 12.23 -9.42
C GLN A 90 -10.40 11.75 -8.55
N ASN A 91 -10.28 10.59 -7.91
CA ASN A 91 -11.24 10.16 -6.89
C ASN A 91 -10.95 10.89 -5.58
N GLN A 92 -11.78 11.88 -5.25
CA GLN A 92 -11.63 12.68 -4.03
C GLN A 92 -11.61 11.85 -2.74
N ILE A 93 -12.37 10.75 -2.68
CA ILE A 93 -12.39 9.84 -1.52
C ILE A 93 -11.04 9.14 -1.39
N PHE A 94 -10.48 8.64 -2.50
CA PHE A 94 -9.14 8.05 -2.50
C PHE A 94 -8.09 9.09 -2.12
N ARG A 95 -8.06 10.25 -2.77
CA ARG A 95 -7.09 11.32 -2.50
C ARG A 95 -7.09 11.75 -1.03
N LYS A 96 -8.27 11.99 -0.45
CA LYS A 96 -8.41 12.34 0.98
C LYS A 96 -7.86 11.25 1.90
N ASN A 97 -8.12 9.98 1.59
CA ASN A 97 -7.55 8.87 2.37
C ASN A 97 -6.05 8.72 2.14
N LEU A 98 -5.55 8.90 0.91
CA LEU A 98 -4.13 8.79 0.61
C LEU A 98 -3.31 9.75 1.47
N HIS A 99 -3.70 11.02 1.56
CA HIS A 99 -3.04 11.98 2.45
C HIS A 99 -3.07 11.55 3.92
N LYS A 100 -4.23 11.06 4.40
CA LYS A 100 -4.34 10.56 5.79
C LYS A 100 -3.41 9.37 6.03
N TYR A 101 -3.33 8.44 5.09
CA TYR A 101 -2.53 7.24 5.22
C TYR A 101 -1.03 7.56 5.15
N LEU A 102 -0.63 8.52 4.32
CA LEU A 102 0.75 9.02 4.28
C LEU A 102 1.15 9.70 5.59
N LEU A 103 0.24 10.45 6.23
CA LEU A 103 0.48 11.03 7.56
C LEU A 103 0.66 9.93 8.62
N ILE A 104 -0.21 8.91 8.62
CA ILE A 104 -0.08 7.78 9.54
C ILE A 104 1.24 7.03 9.31
N LEU A 105 1.58 6.74 8.05
CA LEU A 105 2.85 6.11 7.68
C LEU A 105 4.03 6.92 8.24
N LYS A 106 4.05 8.24 8.04
CA LYS A 106 5.11 9.11 8.53
C LYS A 106 5.30 8.98 10.05
N GLU A 107 4.21 8.98 10.82
CA GLU A 107 4.28 8.87 12.28
C GLU A 107 4.71 7.46 12.74
N ASP A 108 4.22 6.40 12.10
CA ASP A 108 4.64 5.03 12.40
C ASP A 108 6.14 4.82 12.07
N ILE A 109 6.65 5.39 10.97
CA ILE A 109 8.08 5.33 10.64
C ILE A 109 8.91 6.06 11.69
N ARG A 110 8.51 7.27 12.09
CA ARG A 110 9.21 8.06 13.13
C ARG A 110 9.26 7.36 14.48
N SER A 111 8.17 6.70 14.86
CA SER A 111 8.05 5.98 16.13
C SER A 111 8.58 4.54 16.07
N LYS A 112 9.11 4.10 14.93
CA LYS A 112 9.53 2.70 14.68
C LYS A 112 8.41 1.67 14.93
N ASN A 113 7.17 2.07 14.67
CA ASN A 113 5.96 1.26 14.88
C ASN A 113 5.54 0.53 13.59
N TYR A 114 6.39 -0.38 13.13
CA TYR A 114 6.16 -1.14 11.90
C TYR A 114 6.82 -2.51 11.93
N SER A 115 6.34 -3.40 11.08
CA SER A 115 6.97 -4.68 10.79
C SER A 115 7.67 -4.61 9.43
N VAL A 116 8.77 -5.34 9.29
CA VAL A 116 9.54 -5.44 8.04
C VAL A 116 9.60 -6.89 7.60
N PHE A 117 9.32 -7.13 6.33
CA PHE A 117 9.47 -8.43 5.69
C PHE A 117 10.45 -8.31 4.54
N GLU A 118 11.48 -9.13 4.55
CA GLU A 118 12.45 -9.18 3.46
C GLU A 118 11.96 -10.15 2.39
N THR A 119 12.14 -9.75 1.13
CA THR A 119 11.78 -10.56 -0.02
C THR A 119 12.99 -10.70 -0.93
N VAL A 120 13.21 -11.94 -1.38
CA VAL A 120 14.28 -12.36 -2.29
C VAL A 120 13.86 -12.07 -3.72
#